data_AF-A0A8S1DX33-F1
#
_entry.id   AF-A0A8S1DX33-F1
#
_cell.length_a   1.000
_cell.length_b   1.000
_cell.length_c   1.000
_cell.angle_alpha   90.00
_cell.angle_beta   90.00
_cell.angle_gamma   90.00
#
_symmetry.space_group_name_H-M   'P 1'
#
loop_
_entity.id
_entity.type
_entity.pdbx_description
1 polymer ?
#
loop_
_entity_poly.entity_id
_entity_poly.type
_entity_poly.pdbx_seq_one_letter_code
_entity_poly.pdbx_strand_id
1 'polypeptide(L)'
;MSRNVQRRPERPSSDESSDEEQAAAAINNSMNTSLSQQECSVCISVVELPVRLPCAHLFCYTCAKGLAQTSNSCAMCRSPIPIDFLLEPDKYVVGIIKEPSNEHSWFYMGCNGKIKIAEFNTAILRHTS
;
A
#
# COMPACT_ATOMS: atom_id res chain seq x y z
N MET A 1 12.03 -46.12 -31.07
CA MET A 1 10.61 -45.85 -30.73
C MET A 1 10.49 -44.36 -30.42
N SER A 2 10.13 -43.59 -31.45
CA SER A 2 10.04 -42.13 -31.40
C SER A 2 8.81 -41.68 -30.61
N ARG A 3 8.98 -40.77 -29.64
CA ARG A 3 7.85 -40.07 -28.98
C ARG A 3 8.05 -38.55 -29.11
N ASN A 4 7.49 -38.08 -30.23
CA ASN A 4 6.73 -36.85 -30.46
C ASN A 4 6.85 -35.71 -29.42
N VAL A 5 7.59 -34.65 -29.79
CA VAL A 5 7.52 -33.32 -29.15
C VAL A 5 6.37 -32.56 -29.81
N GLN A 6 5.23 -32.42 -29.12
CA GLN A 6 4.15 -31.56 -29.60
C GLN A 6 4.59 -30.09 -29.54
N ARG A 7 4.66 -29.46 -30.72
CA ARG A 7 4.98 -28.05 -30.92
C ARG A 7 3.85 -27.18 -30.37
N ARG A 8 4.23 -26.14 -29.62
CA ARG A 8 3.33 -25.06 -29.15
C ARG A 8 2.89 -24.23 -30.37
N PRO A 9 1.62 -23.78 -30.47
CA PRO A 9 1.20 -22.92 -31.57
C PRO A 9 1.84 -21.53 -31.47
N GLU A 10 2.28 -21.02 -32.62
CA GLU A 10 2.86 -19.68 -32.77
C GLU A 10 1.78 -18.61 -32.64
N ARG A 11 2.15 -17.50 -31.98
CA ARG A 11 1.28 -16.35 -31.74
C ARG A 11 1.38 -15.42 -32.97
N PRO A 12 0.27 -15.06 -33.64
CA PRO A 12 0.33 -14.23 -34.84
C PRO A 12 0.85 -12.82 -34.54
N SER A 13 1.70 -12.36 -35.44
CA SER A 13 2.22 -11.01 -35.58
C SER A 13 1.20 -10.07 -36.26
N SER A 14 1.25 -8.80 -35.83
CA SER A 14 1.08 -7.58 -36.63
C SER A 14 -0.37 -7.29 -37.15
N ASP A 15 -0.95 -6.07 -37.12
CA ASP A 15 -0.44 -4.75 -37.50
C ASP A 15 -1.36 -3.59 -37.03
N GLU A 16 -0.74 -2.41 -36.87
CA GLU A 16 -1.20 -1.04 -37.18
C GLU A 16 -2.51 -0.44 -36.63
N SER A 17 -2.39 0.67 -35.89
CA SER A 17 -2.54 2.01 -36.51
C SER A 17 -2.08 3.13 -35.57
N SER A 18 -1.42 4.07 -36.22
CA SER A 18 -0.83 5.35 -35.81
C SER A 18 -1.78 6.31 -35.11
N ASP A 19 -1.28 6.99 -34.07
CA ASP A 19 -1.45 8.43 -33.90
C ASP A 19 -0.25 8.97 -33.10
N GLU A 20 0.40 9.97 -33.70
CA GLU A 20 1.51 10.73 -33.16
C GLU A 20 1.05 11.60 -31.97
N GLU A 21 2.02 12.03 -31.15
CA GLU A 21 1.94 13.29 -30.38
C GLU A 21 1.48 13.27 -28.90
N GLN A 22 1.98 12.40 -28.01
CA GLN A 22 1.94 12.67 -26.54
C GLN A 22 3.02 11.92 -25.71
N ALA A 23 4.30 11.97 -26.11
CA ALA A 23 5.35 11.10 -25.54
C ALA A 23 6.09 11.61 -24.26
N ALA A 24 5.81 12.80 -23.72
CA ALA A 24 6.60 13.33 -22.59
C ALA A 24 5.85 13.39 -21.24
N ALA A 25 4.51 13.34 -21.22
CA ALA A 25 3.72 13.46 -19.98
C ALA A 25 3.18 12.12 -19.44
N ALA A 26 3.17 11.06 -20.25
CA ALA A 26 2.62 9.75 -19.88
C ALA A 26 3.49 8.95 -18.90
N ILE A 27 4.80 9.22 -18.87
CA ILE A 27 5.76 8.45 -18.07
C ILE A 27 5.57 8.74 -16.57
N ASN A 28 5.31 10.01 -16.22
CA ASN A 28 5.16 10.44 -14.83
C ASN A 28 3.81 10.00 -14.21
N ASN A 29 2.77 9.82 -15.03
CA ASN A 29 1.46 9.37 -14.56
C ASN A 29 1.37 7.84 -14.39
N SER A 30 2.19 7.09 -15.11
CA SER A 30 2.20 5.62 -15.06
C SER A 30 2.81 5.06 -13.75
N MET A 31 3.80 5.74 -13.16
CA MET A 31 4.40 5.31 -11.88
C MET A 31 3.49 5.58 -10.66
N ASN A 32 2.61 6.58 -10.73
CA ASN A 32 1.75 6.97 -9.60
C ASN A 32 0.45 6.17 -9.54
N THR A 33 -0.07 5.73 -10.69
CA THR A 33 -1.21 4.79 -10.76
C THR A 33 -0.82 3.39 -10.26
N SER A 34 0.42 2.96 -10.53
CA SER A 34 0.97 1.66 -10.10
C SER A 34 0.95 1.46 -8.58
N LEU A 35 1.31 2.47 -7.77
CA LEU A 35 1.33 2.36 -6.32
C LEU A 35 -0.08 2.28 -5.71
N SER A 36 -1.05 2.95 -6.32
CA SER A 36 -2.44 2.97 -5.86
C SER A 36 -3.21 1.66 -6.06
N GLN A 37 -2.57 0.66 -6.66
CA GLN A 37 -3.11 -0.70 -6.88
C GLN A 37 -2.21 -1.79 -6.28
N GLN A 38 -1.17 -1.43 -5.51
CA GLN A 38 -0.35 -2.44 -4.84
C GLN A 38 -1.10 -3.01 -3.63
N GLU A 39 -1.06 -4.34 -3.51
CA GLU A 39 -1.61 -5.06 -2.37
C GLU A 39 -0.48 -5.41 -1.39
N CYS A 40 -0.75 -5.23 -0.11
CA CYS A 40 0.18 -5.60 0.96
C CYS A 40 0.16 -7.11 1.15
N SER A 41 1.31 -7.79 1.06
CA SER A 41 1.40 -9.24 1.26
C SER A 41 1.21 -9.70 2.72
N VAL A 42 1.10 -8.76 3.66
CA VAL A 42 0.85 -9.06 5.09
C VAL A 42 -0.63 -9.03 5.42
N CYS A 43 -1.35 -7.97 5.02
CA CYS A 43 -2.79 -7.84 5.30
C CYS A 43 -3.70 -8.17 4.11
N ILE A 44 -3.13 -8.45 2.93
CA ILE A 44 -3.86 -8.84 1.71
C ILE A 44 -4.93 -7.79 1.36
N SER A 45 -4.54 -6.53 1.42
CA SER A 45 -5.41 -5.38 1.17
C SER A 45 -4.62 -4.29 0.45
N VAL A 46 -5.31 -3.32 -0.13
CA VAL A 46 -4.69 -2.15 -0.76
C VAL A 46 -3.75 -1.48 0.23
N VAL A 47 -2.55 -1.12 -0.22
CA VAL A 47 -1.54 -0.53 0.65
C VAL A 47 -1.98 0.86 1.10
N GLU A 48 -2.26 0.99 2.39
CA GLU A 48 -2.46 2.28 3.07
C GLU A 48 -1.14 2.76 3.65
N LEU A 49 -0.77 4.02 3.37
CA LEU A 49 0.52 4.59 3.75
C LEU A 49 1.68 3.71 3.30
N PRO A 50 1.95 3.65 1.97
CA PRO A 50 3.00 2.82 1.41
C PRO A 50 4.37 3.11 2.03
N VAL A 51 4.98 2.08 2.58
CA VAL A 51 6.34 2.09 3.12
C VAL A 51 7.21 1.15 2.32
N ARG A 52 8.35 1.66 1.86
CA ARG A 52 9.38 0.88 1.18
C ARG A 52 10.54 0.60 2.12
N LEU A 53 10.73 -0.68 2.43
CA LEU A 53 11.86 -1.16 3.21
C LEU A 53 13.18 -1.05 2.42
N PRO A 54 14.36 -1.09 3.07
CA PRO A 54 15.65 -1.06 2.38
C PRO A 54 15.86 -2.23 1.39
N CYS A 55 15.13 -3.32 1.58
CA CYS A 55 15.07 -4.45 0.64
C CYS A 55 14.13 -4.22 -0.56
N ALA A 56 13.63 -3.00 -0.76
CA ALA A 56 12.75 -2.55 -1.83
C ALA A 56 11.33 -3.17 -1.87
N HIS A 57 10.94 -3.94 -0.85
CA HIS A 57 9.57 -4.43 -0.72
C HIS A 57 8.64 -3.37 -0.10
N LEU A 58 7.38 -3.38 -0.54
CA LEU A 58 6.34 -2.42 -0.17
C LEU A 58 5.28 -3.05 0.74
N PHE A 59 4.91 -2.34 1.80
CA PHE A 59 3.89 -2.75 2.77
C PHE A 59 3.12 -1.53 3.28
N CYS A 60 2.00 -1.76 3.99
CA CYS A 60 1.37 -0.71 4.79
C CYS A 60 2.29 -0.32 5.95
N TYR A 61 2.26 0.95 6.37
CA TYR A 61 3.02 1.42 7.53
C TYR A 61 2.76 0.57 8.79
N THR A 62 1.51 0.25 9.07
CA THR A 62 1.09 -0.57 10.22
C THR A 62 1.65 -2.00 10.14
N CYS A 63 1.63 -2.61 8.96
CA CYS A 63 2.18 -3.94 8.72
C CYS A 63 3.71 -3.96 8.87
N ALA A 64 4.40 -2.98 8.27
CA ALA A 64 5.85 -2.85 8.38
C ALA A 64 6.28 -2.63 9.84
N LYS A 65 5.54 -1.82 10.60
CA LYS A 65 5.76 -1.63 12.04
C LYS A 65 5.59 -2.93 12.83
N GLY A 66 4.56 -3.72 12.54
CA GLY A 66 4.36 -5.03 13.16
C GLY A 66 5.50 -6.01 12.87
N LEU A 67 5.98 -6.06 11.63
CA LEU A 67 7.13 -6.89 11.24
C LEU A 67 8.41 -6.47 11.97
N ALA A 68 8.69 -5.17 12.03
CA ALA A 68 9.83 -4.64 12.78
C ALA A 68 9.76 -5.02 14.27
N GLN A 69 8.58 -4.97 14.89
CA GLN A 69 8.46 -5.28 16.33
C GLN A 69 8.52 -6.78 16.65
N THR A 70 8.07 -7.64 15.75
CA THR A 70 7.92 -9.09 16.01
C THR A 70 9.09 -9.90 15.50
N SER A 71 9.44 -9.76 14.22
CA SER A 71 10.42 -10.61 13.54
C SER A 71 11.67 -9.88 13.07
N ASN A 72 11.69 -8.54 13.14
CA ASN A 72 12.76 -7.68 12.63
C ASN A 72 13.19 -8.02 11.18
N SER A 73 12.28 -8.60 10.38
CA SER A 73 12.61 -9.14 9.06
C SER A 73 11.46 -8.97 8.07
N CYS A 74 11.81 -8.74 6.81
CA CYS A 74 10.87 -8.59 5.71
C CYS A 74 10.12 -9.91 5.44
N ALA A 75 8.78 -9.85 5.30
CA ALA A 75 7.96 -11.03 5.01
C ALA A 75 8.25 -11.67 3.64
N MET A 76 8.76 -10.91 2.68
CA MET A 76 9.01 -11.38 1.31
C MET A 76 10.40 -12.00 1.14
N CYS A 77 11.43 -11.34 1.66
CA CYS A 77 12.83 -11.71 1.40
C CYS A 77 13.66 -12.00 2.66
N ARG A 78 13.05 -11.91 3.86
CA ARG A 78 13.69 -12.14 5.16
C ARG A 78 14.88 -11.22 5.48
N SER A 79 15.13 -10.19 4.67
CA SER A 79 16.14 -9.18 4.97
C SER A 79 15.81 -8.44 6.27
N PRO A 80 16.82 -8.07 7.07
CA PRO A 80 16.61 -7.38 8.34
C PRO A 80 15.97 -6.00 8.12
N ILE A 81 15.04 -5.65 9.00
CA ILE A 81 14.44 -4.30 9.05
C ILE A 81 15.28 -3.47 10.03
N PRO A 82 15.85 -2.33 9.60
CA PRO A 82 16.68 -1.50 10.47
C PRO A 82 15.84 -0.88 11.59
N ILE A 83 16.43 -0.72 12.78
CA ILE A 83 15.78 -0.10 13.94
C ILE A 83 15.41 1.36 13.63
N ASP A 84 16.19 2.02 12.78
CA ASP A 84 15.95 3.39 12.30
C ASP A 84 14.56 3.57 11.69
N PHE A 85 13.97 2.51 11.13
CA PHE A 85 12.60 2.52 10.63
C PHE A 85 11.58 2.87 11.73
N LEU A 86 11.81 2.42 12.98
CA LEU A 86 10.93 2.70 14.11
C LEU A 86 11.13 4.11 14.68
N LEU A 87 12.33 4.68 14.51
CA LEU A 87 12.69 6.01 15.01
C LEU A 87 12.29 7.12 14.02
N GLU A 88 12.50 6.87 12.72
CA GLU A 88 12.31 7.85 11.65
C GLU A 88 11.54 7.24 10.47
N PRO A 89 10.24 6.92 10.64
CA PRO A 89 9.45 6.23 9.63
C PRO A 89 9.25 7.03 8.34
N ASP A 90 9.25 8.36 8.42
CA ASP A 90 8.99 9.26 7.28
C ASP A 90 9.98 9.08 6.13
N LYS A 91 11.21 8.64 6.42
CA LYS A 91 12.25 8.36 5.41
C LYS A 91 11.91 7.19 4.49
N TYR A 92 11.00 6.32 4.94
CA TYR A 92 10.63 5.08 4.25
C TYR A 92 9.25 5.15 3.61
N VAL A 93 8.47 6.20 3.86
CA VAL A 93 7.14 6.41 3.27
C VAL A 93 7.31 6.87 1.82
N VAL A 94 6.60 6.22 0.89
CA VAL A 94 6.64 6.49 -0.55
C VAL A 94 5.24 6.63 -1.13
N GLY A 95 4.65 7.83 -1.07
CA GLY A 95 3.42 8.13 -1.78
C GLY A 95 2.53 9.17 -1.11
N ILE A 96 1.57 9.68 -1.87
CA ILE A 96 0.58 10.65 -1.43
C ILE A 96 -0.49 9.91 -0.62
N ILE A 97 -0.71 10.37 0.61
CA ILE A 97 -1.87 10.01 1.42
C ILE A 97 -3.10 10.51 0.65
N LYS A 98 -3.92 9.61 0.07
CA LYS A 98 -5.21 10.04 -0.45
C LYS A 98 -5.97 10.63 0.73
N GLU A 99 -6.33 11.91 0.62
CA GLU A 99 -7.29 12.56 1.51
C GLU A 99 -8.46 11.60 1.71
N PRO A 100 -8.82 11.24 2.96
CA PRO A 100 -9.96 10.37 3.19
C PRO A 100 -11.18 11.08 2.59
N SER A 101 -11.83 10.48 1.59
CA SER A 101 -13.12 10.96 1.09
C SER A 101 -14.06 11.01 2.29
N ASN A 102 -14.33 12.23 2.77
CA ASN A 102 -14.80 12.54 4.12
C ASN A 102 -16.29 12.21 4.35
N GLU A 103 -16.74 11.03 3.94
CA GLU A 103 -18.16 10.64 3.94
C GLU A 103 -18.45 9.37 4.75
N HIS A 104 -17.64 9.07 5.77
CA HIS A 104 -17.95 7.96 6.69
C HIS A 104 -17.78 8.41 8.15
N SER A 105 -18.86 8.96 8.70
CA SER A 105 -18.95 9.29 10.13
C SER A 105 -19.25 8.04 10.96
N TRP A 106 -18.31 7.66 11.82
CA TRP A 106 -18.49 6.56 12.76
C TRP A 106 -19.14 7.03 14.07
N PHE A 107 -20.00 6.19 14.65
CA PHE A 107 -20.68 6.44 15.93
C PHE A 107 -20.52 5.25 16.87
N TYR A 108 -20.25 5.49 18.15
CA TYR A 108 -20.36 4.48 19.20
C TYR A 108 -21.78 4.50 19.79
N MET A 109 -22.40 3.33 19.90
CA MET A 109 -23.67 3.17 20.62
C MET A 109 -23.37 2.89 22.10
N GLY A 110 -23.57 3.88 22.95
CA GLY A 110 -23.56 3.70 24.41
C GLY A 110 -24.97 3.51 24.96
N CYS A 111 -25.08 3.19 26.25
CA CYS A 111 -26.36 3.07 26.97
C CYS A 111 -27.21 4.35 26.91
N ASN A 112 -26.59 5.51 26.60
CA ASN A 112 -27.23 6.82 26.51
C ASN A 112 -27.31 7.38 25.08
N GLY A 113 -27.20 6.52 24.05
CA GLY A 113 -27.36 6.90 22.65
C GLY A 113 -26.08 6.83 21.81
N LYS A 114 -26.15 7.38 20.58
CA LYS A 114 -25.07 7.35 19.60
C LYS A 114 -24.16 8.57 19.78
N ILE A 115 -22.88 8.35 20.08
CA ILE A 115 -21.84 9.39 20.20
C ILE A 115 -20.94 9.34 18.98
N LYS A 116 -20.64 10.48 18.34
CA LYS A 116 -19.71 10.54 17.20
C LYS A 116 -18.27 10.32 17.67
N ILE A 117 -17.46 9.56 16.91
CA ILE A 117 -16.05 9.31 17.27
C ILE A 117 -15.24 10.61 17.43
N ALA A 118 -15.48 11.61 16.57
CA ALA A 118 -14.82 12.91 16.66
C ALA A 118 -15.11 13.64 17.99
N GLU A 119 -16.31 13.47 18.54
CA GLU A 119 -16.72 14.10 19.81
C GLU A 119 -16.14 13.36 21.02
N PHE A 120 -15.95 12.04 20.93
CA PHE A 120 -15.36 11.23 21.99
C PHE A 120 -13.87 11.56 22.24
N ASN A 121 -13.06 11.71 21.19
CA ASN A 121 -11.64 12.09 21.31
C ASN A 121 -11.46 13.44 22.03
N THR A 122 -12.44 14.34 21.88
CA THR A 122 -12.45 15.65 22.52
C THR A 122 -12.88 15.58 23.99
N ALA A 123 -13.75 14.63 24.35
CA ALA A 123 -14.27 14.46 25.71
C ALA A 123 -13.23 13.89 26.69
N ILE A 124 -12.34 12.98 26.24
CA ILE A 124 -11.27 12.42 27.09
C ILE A 124 -10.31 13.51 27.59
N LEU A 125 -10.03 14.54 26.78
CA LEU A 125 -9.12 15.63 27.13
C LEU A 125 -9.68 16.60 28.18
N ARG A 126 -10.98 16.53 28.51
CA ARG A 126 -11.62 17.42 29.50
C ARG A 126 -11.76 16.81 30.89
N HIS A 127 -11.43 15.53 31.06
CA HIS A 127 -11.53 14.82 32.35
C HIS A 127 -10.19 14.56 33.05
N THR A 128 -9.10 15.11 32.53
CA THR A 128 -7.80 15.18 33.21
C THR A 128 -7.54 16.62 33.67
N SER A 129 -8.16 17.00 34.79
CA SER A 129 -7.81 18.16 35.62
C SER A 129 -8.18 17.82 37.05
#